data_AF-A0A0B5BE22-F1
#
_entry.id   AF-A0A0B5BE22-F1
#
_cell.length_a   1.000
_cell.length_b   1.000
_cell.length_c   1.000
_cell.angle_alpha   90.00
_cell.angle_beta   90.00
_cell.angle_gamma   90.00
#
_symmetry.space_group_name_H-M   'P 1'
#
loop_
_entity.id
_entity.type
_entity.pdbx_description
1 polymer ?
#
loop_
_entity_poly.entity_id
_entity_poly.type
_entity_poly.pdbx_seq_one_letter_code
_entity_poly.pdbx_strand_id
1 'polypeptide(L)'
;MFTDQQIERYSRHIILKEVGGKGQKKLLDGKVMVIGAGGLGAPIALYLAAAGVGTIGIADADVVDLSNLQRQVIHFTADVGKPKVESAREKMEAMNPDVTVRTYQEWISAANIARIIADYDFVIDGTDNFAAKFLINDACVMAGKPYSHGGILQFDGQTMTVKPGESPCYRCIFPAPPPKDAIPTCSQAGVIGVLPGVLGTIQATEAIKHLLGQGELLTGRLLTYNALRMRFREVPVKKSATCPVCGENPTVTELVDELDALNVCDLEKA
;
A
#
# COMPACT_ATOMS: atom_id res chain seq x y z
N MET A 1 2.63 16.21 -24.69
CA MET A 1 4.05 16.64 -24.72
C MET A 1 4.37 17.17 -23.34
N PHE A 2 5.55 16.90 -22.78
CA PHE A 2 5.92 17.41 -21.45
C PHE A 2 6.11 18.93 -21.52
N THR A 3 5.81 19.63 -20.43
CA THR A 3 6.25 21.03 -20.26
C THR A 3 7.75 21.07 -19.91
N ASP A 4 8.41 22.21 -20.09
CA ASP A 4 9.83 22.37 -19.71
C ASP A 4 10.05 22.08 -18.22
N GLN A 5 9.13 22.51 -17.36
CA GLN A 5 9.16 22.20 -15.92
C GLN A 5 9.06 20.70 -15.65
N GLN A 6 8.23 19.97 -16.38
CA GLN A 6 8.13 18.51 -16.26
C GLN A 6 9.40 17.82 -16.75
N ILE A 7 10.01 18.31 -17.83
CA ILE A 7 11.29 17.78 -18.33
C ILE A 7 12.38 17.96 -17.28
N GLU A 8 12.47 19.16 -16.66
CA GLU A 8 13.43 19.44 -15.60
C GLU A 8 13.22 18.53 -14.38
N ARG A 9 11.97 18.50 -13.88
CA ARG A 9 11.56 17.71 -12.69
C ARG A 9 11.84 16.23 -12.85
N TYR A 10 11.47 15.63 -13.99
CA TYR A 10 11.60 14.19 -14.24
C TYR A 10 12.85 13.83 -15.03
N SER A 11 13.80 14.76 -15.20
CA SER A 11 15.02 14.55 -16.00
C SER A 11 15.77 13.27 -15.60
N ARG A 12 15.86 12.97 -14.30
CA ARG A 12 16.54 11.78 -13.77
C ARG A 12 15.83 10.47 -14.11
N HIS A 13 14.52 10.49 -14.33
CA HIS A 13 13.77 9.34 -14.84
C HIS A 13 13.92 9.23 -16.36
N ILE A 14 13.77 10.35 -17.07
CA ILE A 14 13.77 10.38 -18.54
C ILE A 14 15.09 9.85 -19.13
N ILE A 15 16.23 10.03 -18.44
CA ILE A 15 17.52 9.49 -18.89
C ILE A 15 17.66 7.97 -18.72
N LEU A 16 16.85 7.33 -17.87
CA LEU A 16 16.90 5.89 -17.65
C LEU A 16 16.32 5.16 -18.85
N LYS A 17 17.00 4.14 -19.35
CA LYS A 17 16.57 3.37 -20.52
C LYS A 17 15.23 2.68 -20.29
N GLU A 18 15.02 2.18 -19.07
CA GLU A 18 13.82 1.46 -18.64
C GLU A 18 12.61 2.39 -18.49
N VAL A 19 12.85 3.69 -18.30
CA VAL A 19 11.79 4.68 -18.15
C VAL A 19 11.65 5.51 -19.43
N GLY A 20 12.61 6.37 -19.75
CA GLY A 20 12.53 7.26 -20.90
C GLY A 20 11.36 8.24 -20.81
N GLY A 21 11.20 9.07 -21.84
CA GLY A 21 10.02 9.95 -21.94
C GLY A 21 8.70 9.16 -22.02
N LYS A 22 8.70 7.98 -22.65
CA LYS A 22 7.50 7.13 -22.75
C LYS A 22 7.08 6.56 -21.40
N GLY A 23 8.02 6.06 -20.60
CA GLY A 23 7.75 5.54 -19.26
C GLY A 23 7.33 6.63 -18.29
N GLN A 24 7.97 7.80 -18.34
CA GLN A 24 7.52 8.93 -17.52
C GLN A 24 6.08 9.36 -17.89
N LYS A 25 5.70 9.27 -19.17
CA LYS A 25 4.31 9.52 -19.58
C LYS A 25 3.35 8.49 -19.01
N LYS A 26 3.75 7.20 -18.96
CA LYS A 26 2.95 6.16 -18.29
C LYS A 26 2.77 6.45 -16.80
N LEU A 27 3.79 6.95 -16.11
CA LEU A 27 3.67 7.35 -14.71
C LEU A 27 2.66 8.49 -14.57
N LEU A 28 2.77 9.55 -15.38
CA LEU A 28 1.82 10.67 -15.38
C LEU A 28 0.38 10.28 -15.74
N ASP A 29 0.19 9.17 -16.46
CA ASP A 29 -1.14 8.65 -16.79
C ASP A 29 -1.65 7.63 -15.76
N GLY A 30 -0.75 7.09 -14.94
CA GLY A 30 -1.03 6.03 -13.99
C GLY A 30 -1.81 6.49 -12.77
N LYS A 31 -2.61 5.58 -12.24
CA LYS A 31 -3.46 5.80 -11.07
C LYS A 31 -3.17 4.76 -10.00
N VAL A 32 -2.72 5.20 -8.82
CA VAL A 32 -2.40 4.31 -7.69
C VAL A 32 -3.26 4.64 -6.48
N MET A 33 -3.87 3.62 -5.88
CA MET A 33 -4.62 3.73 -4.63
C MET A 33 -3.73 3.32 -3.45
N VAL A 34 -3.56 4.20 -2.46
CA VAL A 34 -2.85 3.93 -1.21
C VAL A 34 -3.87 3.81 -0.08
N ILE A 35 -4.00 2.62 0.50
CA ILE A 35 -4.91 2.37 1.62
C ILE A 35 -4.10 2.40 2.92
N GLY A 36 -4.36 3.43 3.74
CA GLY A 36 -3.57 3.79 4.91
C GLY A 36 -2.57 4.92 4.59
N ALA A 37 -2.64 6.01 5.34
CA ALA A 37 -1.72 7.15 5.33
C ALA A 37 -0.73 7.08 6.51
N GLY A 38 -0.57 5.88 7.10
CA GLY A 38 0.27 5.64 8.27
C GLY A 38 1.76 5.48 7.96
N GLY A 39 2.45 4.64 8.74
CA GLY A 39 3.92 4.49 8.64
C GLY A 39 4.37 3.98 7.27
N LEU A 40 3.66 3.01 6.70
CA LEU A 40 3.90 2.51 5.34
C LEU A 40 3.41 3.51 4.29
N GLY A 41 2.18 4.01 4.46
CA GLY A 41 1.51 4.91 3.51
C GLY A 41 2.24 6.22 3.27
N ALA A 42 2.84 6.81 4.31
CA ALA A 42 3.55 8.08 4.23
C ALA A 42 4.69 8.09 3.20
N PRO A 43 5.71 7.21 3.27
CA PRO A 43 6.74 7.13 2.24
C PRO A 43 6.17 6.70 0.88
N ILE A 44 5.16 5.82 0.83
CA ILE A 44 4.52 5.43 -0.44
C ILE A 44 3.98 6.66 -1.17
N ALA A 45 3.12 7.43 -0.49
CA ALA A 45 2.48 8.63 -1.03
C ALA A 45 3.53 9.65 -1.50
N LEU A 46 4.56 9.91 -0.68
CA LEU A 46 5.64 10.82 -1.03
C LEU A 46 6.40 10.36 -2.29
N TYR A 47 6.82 9.10 -2.37
CA TYR A 47 7.62 8.65 -3.51
C TYR A 47 6.79 8.51 -4.79
N LEU A 48 5.51 8.13 -4.72
CA LEU A 48 4.63 8.12 -5.89
C LEU A 48 4.40 9.54 -6.42
N ALA A 49 4.14 10.50 -5.53
CA ALA A 49 3.96 11.90 -5.91
C ALA A 49 5.25 12.48 -6.50
N ALA A 50 6.41 12.24 -5.88
CA ALA A 50 7.71 12.67 -6.39
C ALA A 50 8.03 12.04 -7.76
N ALA A 51 7.65 10.78 -7.98
CA ALA A 51 7.85 10.08 -9.24
C ALA A 51 6.94 10.57 -10.38
N GLY A 52 5.94 11.39 -10.07
CA GLY A 52 4.97 11.89 -11.04
C GLY A 52 3.93 10.83 -11.41
N VAL A 53 3.46 10.03 -10.46
CA VAL A 53 2.24 9.23 -10.66
C VAL A 53 1.05 10.17 -10.78
N GLY A 54 0.34 10.10 -11.89
CA GLY A 54 -0.66 11.09 -12.30
C GLY A 54 -1.80 11.28 -11.32
N THR A 55 -2.42 10.18 -10.88
CA THR A 55 -3.47 10.21 -9.85
C THR A 55 -3.11 9.33 -8.67
N ILE A 56 -3.14 9.88 -7.47
CA ILE A 56 -2.90 9.15 -6.23
C ILE A 56 -4.16 9.22 -5.39
N GLY A 57 -4.81 8.08 -5.19
CA GLY A 57 -5.85 7.93 -4.20
C GLY A 57 -5.23 7.66 -2.84
N ILE A 58 -5.76 8.27 -1.78
CA ILE A 58 -5.36 7.96 -0.41
C ILE A 58 -6.59 7.80 0.48
N ALA A 59 -6.73 6.64 1.12
CA ALA A 59 -7.79 6.35 2.07
C ALA A 59 -7.23 6.19 3.48
N ASP A 60 -7.75 6.95 4.43
CA ASP A 60 -7.46 6.83 5.85
C ASP A 60 -8.55 7.57 6.64
N ALA A 61 -9.07 6.96 7.70
CA ALA A 61 -10.12 7.54 8.54
C ALA A 61 -9.55 8.36 9.72
N ASP A 62 -8.28 8.15 10.07
CA ASP A 62 -7.67 8.76 11.25
C ASP A 62 -7.30 10.23 11.02
N VAL A 63 -7.07 10.92 12.14
CA VAL A 63 -6.36 12.18 12.21
C VAL A 63 -4.89 11.98 12.59
N VAL A 64 -4.04 12.97 12.31
CA VAL A 64 -2.63 12.98 12.72
C VAL A 64 -2.54 13.08 14.23
N ASP A 65 -1.78 12.19 14.85
CA ASP A 65 -1.50 12.16 16.29
C ASP A 65 -0.01 12.37 16.57
N LEU A 66 0.34 12.96 17.72
CA LEU A 66 1.74 13.19 18.09
C LEU A 66 2.57 11.88 18.12
N SER A 67 1.99 10.79 18.62
CA SER A 67 2.64 9.47 18.68
C SER A 67 2.94 8.86 17.30
N ASN A 68 2.33 9.41 16.25
CA ASN A 68 2.49 8.93 14.88
C ASN A 68 3.74 9.52 14.21
N LEU A 69 4.19 10.71 14.63
CA LEU A 69 5.23 11.49 13.95
C LEU A 69 6.62 10.84 13.96
N GLN A 70 6.87 9.86 14.84
CA GLN A 70 8.12 9.09 14.83
C GLN A 70 8.30 8.20 13.58
N ARG A 71 7.21 7.92 12.84
CA ARG A 71 7.23 7.03 11.66
C ARG A 71 6.40 7.48 10.46
N GLN A 72 5.45 8.40 10.64
CA GLN A 72 4.57 8.88 9.56
C GLN A 72 5.12 10.16 8.95
N VAL A 73 6.21 10.02 8.19
CA VAL A 73 7.08 11.13 7.75
C VAL A 73 6.45 12.13 6.77
N ILE A 74 5.21 11.90 6.33
CA ILE A 74 4.43 12.85 5.51
C ILE A 74 3.66 13.87 6.37
N HIS A 75 3.52 13.61 7.67
CA HIS A 75 2.82 14.47 8.62
C HIS A 75 3.82 15.22 9.50
N PHE A 76 3.54 16.48 9.79
CA PHE A 76 4.37 17.32 10.65
C PHE A 76 3.63 17.70 11.93
N THR A 77 4.37 18.23 12.91
CA THR A 77 3.82 18.64 14.20
C THR A 77 2.66 19.63 14.07
N ALA A 78 2.69 20.51 13.07
CA ALA A 78 1.62 21.46 12.79
C ALA A 78 0.32 20.80 12.29
N ASP A 79 0.38 19.54 11.87
CA ASP A 79 -0.78 18.79 11.35
C ASP A 79 -1.53 18.01 12.42
N VAL A 80 -1.06 17.98 13.68
CA VAL A 80 -1.72 17.23 14.75
C VAL A 80 -3.20 17.64 14.88
N GLY A 81 -4.09 16.66 14.86
CA GLY A 81 -5.55 16.83 14.84
C GLY A 81 -6.17 16.98 13.45
N LYS A 82 -5.37 17.15 12.39
CA LYS A 82 -5.85 17.21 11.00
C LYS A 82 -6.11 15.81 10.45
N PRO A 83 -7.13 15.60 9.59
CA PRO A 83 -7.29 14.34 8.87
C PRO A 83 -6.01 13.94 8.13
N LYS A 84 -5.58 12.68 8.27
CA LYS A 84 -4.33 12.21 7.67
C LYS A 84 -4.34 12.37 6.14
N VAL A 85 -5.46 12.03 5.49
CA VAL A 85 -5.61 12.15 4.04
C VAL A 85 -5.44 13.59 3.56
N GLU A 86 -5.95 14.57 4.31
CA GLU A 86 -5.85 15.99 3.98
C GLU A 86 -4.43 16.51 4.21
N SER A 87 -3.80 16.13 5.32
CA SER A 87 -2.38 16.42 5.53
C SER A 87 -1.53 15.84 4.40
N ALA A 88 -1.73 14.57 4.04
CA ALA A 88 -0.95 13.91 3.02
C ALA A 88 -1.12 14.57 1.64
N ARG A 89 -2.36 14.92 1.27
CA ARG A 89 -2.66 15.65 0.03
C ARG A 89 -1.83 16.91 -0.10
N GLU A 90 -1.87 17.78 0.91
CA GLU A 90 -1.15 19.05 0.86
C GLU A 90 0.36 18.87 0.66
N LYS A 91 0.97 17.86 1.29
CA LYS A 91 2.42 17.62 1.14
C LYS A 91 2.75 17.05 -0.24
N MET A 92 1.90 16.17 -0.77
CA MET A 92 2.07 15.65 -2.14
C MET A 92 1.93 16.74 -3.19
N GLU A 93 0.89 17.57 -3.11
CA GLU A 93 0.64 18.66 -4.07
C GLU A 93 1.67 19.79 -3.95
N ALA A 94 2.11 20.12 -2.73
CA ALA A 94 3.18 21.09 -2.52
C ALA A 94 4.53 20.59 -3.09
N MET A 95 4.81 19.29 -2.96
CA MET A 95 6.01 18.69 -3.52
C MET A 95 5.94 18.60 -5.05
N ASN A 96 4.80 18.21 -5.60
CA ASN A 96 4.62 18.03 -7.02
C ASN A 96 3.22 18.48 -7.49
N PRO A 97 3.07 19.70 -8.03
CA PRO A 97 1.77 20.21 -8.46
C PRO A 97 1.22 19.55 -9.74
N ASP A 98 1.99 18.65 -10.39
CA ASP A 98 1.50 17.88 -11.53
C ASP A 98 0.55 16.73 -11.14
N VAL A 99 0.57 16.29 -9.87
CA VAL A 99 -0.18 15.11 -9.43
C VAL A 99 -1.58 15.49 -8.96
N THR A 100 -2.56 14.66 -9.28
CA THR A 100 -3.91 14.77 -8.74
C THR A 100 -4.06 13.85 -7.53
N VAL A 101 -4.37 14.41 -6.37
CA VAL A 101 -4.61 13.60 -5.17
C VAL A 101 -6.11 13.50 -4.89
N ARG A 102 -6.62 12.28 -4.73
CA ARG A 102 -8.00 12.01 -4.30
C ARG A 102 -8.01 11.49 -2.87
N THR A 103 -8.70 12.18 -1.98
CA THR A 103 -8.79 11.79 -0.56
C THR A 103 -10.09 11.03 -0.29
N TYR A 104 -9.98 9.96 0.50
CA TYR A 104 -11.11 9.19 1.03
C TYR A 104 -10.97 9.17 2.55
N GLN A 105 -11.59 10.14 3.22
CA GLN A 105 -11.58 10.23 4.68
C GLN A 105 -12.64 9.30 5.28
N GLU A 106 -12.50 8.00 5.06
CA GLU A 106 -13.43 6.96 5.51
C GLU A 106 -12.69 5.66 5.80
N TRP A 107 -13.26 4.84 6.69
CA TRP A 107 -12.77 3.48 6.90
C TRP A 107 -13.04 2.66 5.65
N ILE A 108 -12.02 1.96 5.18
CA ILE A 108 -12.20 0.98 4.11
C ILE A 108 -12.95 -0.23 4.66
N SER A 109 -14.06 -0.57 4.01
CA SER A 109 -14.98 -1.65 4.39
C SER A 109 -15.48 -2.39 3.15
N ALA A 110 -16.11 -3.54 3.36
CA ALA A 110 -16.78 -4.31 2.32
C ALA A 110 -17.78 -3.46 1.51
N ALA A 111 -18.40 -2.47 2.14
CA ALA A 111 -19.39 -1.59 1.51
C ALA A 111 -18.80 -0.56 0.53
N ASN A 112 -17.51 -0.20 0.66
CA ASN A 112 -16.91 0.87 -0.16
C ASN A 112 -15.66 0.46 -0.95
N ILE A 113 -14.95 -0.60 -0.56
CA ILE A 113 -13.65 -0.88 -1.17
C ILE A 113 -13.75 -1.14 -2.68
N ALA A 114 -14.78 -1.86 -3.12
CA ALA A 114 -14.98 -2.20 -4.52
C ALA A 114 -15.13 -0.95 -5.41
N ARG A 115 -15.92 0.05 -4.97
CA ARG A 115 -16.05 1.32 -5.73
C ARG A 115 -14.76 2.13 -5.70
N ILE A 116 -14.04 2.12 -4.58
CA ILE A 116 -12.85 2.94 -4.38
C ILE A 116 -11.71 2.45 -5.27
N ILE A 117 -11.45 1.14 -5.33
CA ILE A 117 -10.32 0.60 -6.09
C ILE A 117 -10.59 0.48 -7.61
N ALA A 118 -11.84 0.60 -8.05
CA ALA A 118 -12.25 0.37 -9.44
C ALA A 118 -11.49 1.25 -10.45
N ASP A 119 -11.25 2.51 -10.09
CA ASP A 119 -10.63 3.52 -10.95
C ASP A 119 -9.09 3.50 -10.99
N TYR A 120 -8.46 2.63 -10.20
CA TYR A 120 -7.01 2.60 -10.04
C TYR A 120 -6.37 1.42 -10.78
N ASP A 121 -5.16 1.63 -11.29
CA ASP A 121 -4.39 0.63 -12.02
C ASP A 121 -3.67 -0.32 -11.05
N PHE A 122 -3.27 0.20 -9.89
CA PHE A 122 -2.56 -0.53 -8.85
C PHE A 122 -3.03 -0.09 -7.45
N VAL A 123 -3.13 -1.04 -6.53
CA VAL A 123 -3.49 -0.76 -5.12
C VAL A 123 -2.29 -1.06 -4.21
N ILE A 124 -2.13 -0.30 -3.15
CA ILE A 124 -1.09 -0.53 -2.14
C ILE A 124 -1.75 -0.59 -0.76
N ASP A 125 -1.58 -1.73 -0.10
CA ASP A 125 -1.94 -1.92 1.30
C ASP A 125 -0.83 -1.36 2.20
N GLY A 126 -1.08 -0.19 2.77
CA GLY A 126 -0.27 0.46 3.79
C GLY A 126 -0.89 0.39 5.19
N THR A 127 -1.84 -0.52 5.41
CA THR A 127 -2.57 -0.68 6.68
C THR A 127 -1.74 -1.46 7.72
N ASP A 128 -2.16 -1.43 8.98
CA ASP A 128 -1.49 -2.12 10.09
C ASP A 128 -2.38 -3.10 10.86
N ASN A 129 -3.61 -3.37 10.39
CA ASN A 129 -4.51 -4.37 10.98
C ASN A 129 -4.81 -5.52 10.01
N PHE A 130 -5.14 -6.69 10.55
CA PHE A 130 -5.37 -7.90 9.75
C PHE A 130 -6.69 -7.84 8.96
N ALA A 131 -7.79 -7.37 9.56
CA ALA A 131 -9.08 -7.30 8.89
C ALA A 131 -8.99 -6.56 7.55
N ALA A 132 -8.36 -5.38 7.53
CA ALA A 132 -8.14 -4.60 6.31
C ALA A 132 -7.25 -5.35 5.29
N LYS A 133 -6.20 -6.05 5.74
CA LYS A 133 -5.31 -6.83 4.84
C LYS A 133 -6.06 -7.91 4.07
N PHE A 134 -6.93 -8.63 4.77
CA PHE A 134 -7.77 -9.66 4.17
C PHE A 134 -8.82 -9.04 3.23
N LEU A 135 -9.51 -7.99 3.67
CA LEU A 135 -10.47 -7.27 2.83
C LEU A 135 -9.84 -6.71 1.54
N ILE A 136 -8.67 -6.08 1.64
CA ILE A 136 -7.94 -5.54 0.47
C ILE A 136 -7.53 -6.66 -0.48
N ASN A 137 -7.01 -7.78 0.04
CA ASN A 137 -6.72 -8.95 -0.78
C ASN A 137 -7.96 -9.41 -1.54
N ASP A 138 -9.07 -9.62 -0.84
CA ASP A 138 -10.28 -10.21 -1.41
C ASP A 138 -10.87 -9.28 -2.47
N ALA A 139 -10.97 -7.98 -2.17
CA ALA A 139 -11.43 -6.97 -3.12
C ALA A 139 -10.54 -6.87 -4.36
N CYS A 140 -9.21 -6.85 -4.19
CA CYS A 140 -8.29 -6.75 -5.32
C CYS A 140 -8.32 -8.01 -6.18
N VAL A 141 -8.39 -9.20 -5.56
CA VAL A 141 -8.46 -10.47 -6.30
C VAL A 141 -9.78 -10.59 -7.06
N MET A 142 -10.91 -10.28 -6.42
CA MET A 142 -12.24 -10.32 -7.06
C MET A 142 -12.36 -9.29 -8.19
N ALA A 143 -11.77 -8.10 -8.04
CA ALA A 143 -11.80 -7.04 -9.04
C ALA A 143 -10.70 -7.18 -10.13
N GLY A 144 -9.82 -8.17 -10.03
CA GLY A 144 -8.69 -8.33 -10.96
C GLY A 144 -7.64 -7.21 -10.86
N LYS A 145 -7.54 -6.53 -9.71
CA LYS A 145 -6.64 -5.40 -9.48
C LYS A 145 -5.29 -5.88 -8.93
N PRO A 146 -4.17 -5.60 -9.63
CA PRO A 146 -2.85 -5.83 -9.07
C PRO A 146 -2.62 -4.97 -7.83
N TYR A 147 -1.99 -5.54 -6.80
CA TYR A 147 -1.73 -4.80 -5.57
C TYR A 147 -0.45 -5.24 -4.87
N SER A 148 0.11 -4.35 -4.04
CA SER A 148 1.24 -4.66 -3.17
C SER A 148 0.79 -4.70 -1.70
N HIS A 149 1.03 -5.83 -1.05
CA HIS A 149 0.79 -6.04 0.38
C HIS A 149 2.01 -5.61 1.19
N GLY A 150 1.79 -5.01 2.37
CA GLY A 150 2.84 -4.70 3.34
C GLY A 150 2.43 -5.13 4.75
N GLY A 151 3.37 -5.61 5.55
CA GLY A 151 3.17 -5.91 6.97
C GLY A 151 4.43 -5.63 7.76
N ILE A 152 4.29 -5.07 8.96
CA ILE A 152 5.41 -4.70 9.83
C ILE A 152 5.07 -5.00 11.29
N LEU A 153 6.07 -5.41 12.06
CA LEU A 153 5.97 -5.61 13.50
C LEU A 153 7.37 -5.53 14.11
N GLN A 154 7.57 -4.74 15.17
CA GLN A 154 8.87 -4.57 15.83
C GLN A 154 10.00 -4.17 14.87
N PHE A 155 10.87 -5.11 14.49
CA PHE A 155 12.00 -4.95 13.57
C PHE A 155 11.83 -5.74 12.26
N ASP A 156 10.70 -6.41 12.07
CA ASP A 156 10.44 -7.31 10.95
C ASP A 156 9.36 -6.73 10.04
N GLY A 157 9.67 -6.67 8.76
CA GLY A 157 8.75 -6.24 7.71
C GLY A 157 8.66 -7.29 6.62
N GLN A 158 7.52 -7.32 5.94
CA GLN A 158 7.28 -8.20 4.81
C GLN A 158 6.43 -7.52 3.74
N THR A 159 6.65 -7.89 2.48
CA THR A 159 5.86 -7.42 1.35
C THR A 159 5.85 -8.43 0.22
N MET A 160 4.76 -8.44 -0.53
CA MET A 160 4.63 -9.19 -1.79
C MET A 160 3.73 -8.42 -2.75
N THR A 161 3.85 -8.71 -4.04
CA THR A 161 2.95 -8.18 -5.05
C THR A 161 2.05 -9.29 -5.54
N VAL A 162 0.75 -9.00 -5.60
CA VAL A 162 -0.26 -9.92 -6.11
C VAL A 162 -0.75 -9.40 -7.44
N LYS A 163 -0.72 -10.26 -8.45
CA LYS A 163 -1.34 -10.05 -9.76
C LYS A 163 -2.45 -11.09 -9.90
N PRO A 164 -3.73 -10.72 -9.66
CA PRO A 164 -4.84 -11.65 -9.70
C PRO A 164 -4.87 -12.47 -11.00
N GLY A 165 -5.20 -13.77 -10.89
CA GLY A 165 -5.16 -14.70 -12.02
C GLY A 165 -3.76 -15.25 -12.36
N GLU A 166 -2.69 -14.53 -12.04
CA GLU A 166 -1.31 -14.88 -12.44
C GLU A 166 -0.41 -15.31 -11.26
N SER A 167 -0.59 -14.73 -10.07
CA SER A 167 0.25 -15.00 -8.90
C SER A 167 -0.55 -15.60 -7.74
N PRO A 168 0.11 -16.20 -6.71
CA PRO A 168 -0.54 -16.42 -5.43
C PRO A 168 -1.04 -15.08 -4.84
N CYS A 169 -2.15 -15.16 -4.10
CA CYS A 169 -2.69 -14.04 -3.33
C CYS A 169 -2.29 -14.15 -1.85
N TYR A 170 -2.63 -13.15 -1.04
CA TYR A 170 -2.32 -13.15 0.39
C TYR A 170 -2.96 -14.35 1.11
N ARG A 171 -4.20 -14.70 0.76
CA ARG A 171 -4.89 -15.88 1.31
C ARG A 171 -4.28 -17.23 0.88
N CYS A 172 -3.42 -17.27 -0.13
CA CYS A 172 -2.63 -18.49 -0.42
C CYS A 172 -1.57 -18.76 0.67
N ILE A 173 -1.13 -17.73 1.39
CA ILE A 173 -0.15 -17.83 2.49
C ILE A 173 -0.89 -17.93 3.83
N PHE A 174 -1.91 -17.08 4.02
CA PHE A 174 -2.67 -16.97 5.26
C PHE A 174 -4.15 -17.24 4.96
N PRO A 175 -4.65 -18.48 5.09
CA PRO A 175 -6.00 -18.83 4.64
C PRO A 175 -7.13 -18.05 5.33
N ALA A 176 -6.93 -17.71 6.60
CA ALA A 176 -7.88 -16.96 7.43
C ALA A 176 -7.14 -15.97 8.33
N PRO A 177 -7.81 -14.91 8.81
CA PRO A 177 -7.26 -14.01 9.80
C PRO A 177 -6.78 -14.75 11.06
N PRO A 178 -5.75 -14.26 11.75
CA PRO A 178 -5.38 -14.80 13.06
C PRO A 178 -6.55 -14.59 14.04
N PRO A 179 -6.70 -15.44 15.07
CA PRO A 179 -7.66 -15.19 16.14
C PRO A 179 -7.44 -13.83 16.80
N LYS A 180 -8.52 -13.24 17.33
CA LYS A 180 -8.46 -11.99 18.08
C LYS A 180 -7.37 -12.05 19.17
N ASP A 181 -6.61 -10.97 19.30
CA ASP A 181 -5.53 -10.80 20.29
C ASP A 181 -4.38 -11.83 20.19
N ALA A 182 -4.34 -12.68 19.14
CA ALA A 182 -3.26 -13.65 18.96
C ALA A 182 -1.93 -13.01 18.54
N ILE A 183 -2.00 -11.84 17.89
CA ILE A 183 -0.83 -11.09 17.42
C ILE A 183 -0.98 -9.64 17.91
N PRO A 184 0.01 -9.08 18.62
CA PRO A 184 -0.07 -7.72 19.11
C PRO A 184 -0.04 -6.71 17.96
N THR A 185 -0.75 -5.59 18.12
CA THR A 185 -0.69 -4.45 17.18
C THR A 185 0.68 -3.78 17.20
N CYS A 186 0.96 -2.94 16.20
CA CYS A 186 2.11 -2.04 16.23
C CYS A 186 2.09 -1.10 17.44
N SER A 187 0.91 -0.69 17.92
CA SER A 187 0.78 0.14 19.11
C SER A 187 1.10 -0.62 20.40
N GLN A 188 0.85 -1.93 20.44
CA GLN A 188 1.14 -2.79 21.59
C GLN A 188 2.59 -3.29 21.60
N ALA A 189 3.10 -3.78 20.47
CA ALA A 189 4.44 -4.37 20.37
C ALA A 189 5.55 -3.36 20.06
N GLY A 190 5.18 -2.15 19.61
CA GLY A 190 6.11 -1.17 19.08
C GLY A 190 6.61 -1.50 17.67
N VAL A 191 7.15 -0.48 17.00
CA VAL A 191 7.78 -0.61 15.68
C VAL A 191 8.88 0.44 15.54
N ILE A 192 10.06 0.04 15.08
CA ILE A 192 11.14 1.00 14.79
C ILE A 192 10.74 1.86 13.60
N GLY A 193 10.68 3.18 13.76
CA GLY A 193 10.02 4.07 12.80
C GLY A 193 10.56 4.02 11.36
N VAL A 194 11.82 3.65 11.18
CA VAL A 194 12.46 3.52 9.84
C VAL A 194 11.98 2.30 9.06
N LEU A 195 11.53 1.23 9.74
CA LEU A 195 11.11 -0.02 9.11
C LEU A 195 9.96 0.18 8.11
N PRO A 196 8.84 0.84 8.48
CA PRO A 196 7.81 1.22 7.52
C PRO A 196 8.34 2.07 6.35
N GLY A 197 9.32 2.94 6.60
CA GLY A 197 10.03 3.72 5.58
C GLY A 197 10.62 2.85 4.47
N VAL A 198 11.38 1.83 4.87
CA VAL A 198 12.02 0.89 3.94
C VAL A 198 10.98 0.03 3.21
N LEU A 199 9.99 -0.52 3.93
CA LEU A 199 8.98 -1.37 3.29
C LEU A 199 8.07 -0.57 2.35
N GLY A 200 7.64 0.62 2.74
CA GLY A 200 6.79 1.47 1.91
C GLY A 200 7.47 1.91 0.61
N THR A 201 8.78 2.19 0.64
CA THR A 201 9.52 2.51 -0.59
C THR A 201 9.68 1.30 -1.53
N ILE A 202 9.77 0.09 -0.97
CA ILE A 202 9.71 -1.14 -1.77
C ILE A 202 8.31 -1.27 -2.42
N GLN A 203 7.23 -1.06 -1.67
CA GLN A 203 5.87 -1.10 -2.23
C GLN A 203 5.64 -0.04 -3.33
N ALA A 204 6.14 1.18 -3.15
CA ALA A 204 6.10 2.22 -4.18
C ALA A 204 6.90 1.82 -5.44
N THR A 205 8.04 1.14 -5.25
CA THR A 205 8.83 0.59 -6.36
C THR A 205 8.04 -0.46 -7.14
N GLU A 206 7.26 -1.32 -6.47
CA GLU A 206 6.39 -2.30 -7.12
C GLU A 206 5.31 -1.63 -7.99
N ALA A 207 4.67 -0.57 -7.50
CA ALA A 207 3.70 0.19 -8.27
C ALA A 207 4.33 0.87 -9.49
N ILE A 208 5.50 1.49 -9.33
CA ILE A 208 6.23 2.12 -10.44
C ILE A 208 6.60 1.08 -11.51
N LYS A 209 7.16 -0.07 -11.11
CA LYS A 209 7.48 -1.17 -12.04
C LYS A 209 6.24 -1.66 -12.78
N HIS A 210 5.12 -1.81 -12.07
CA HIS A 210 3.85 -2.20 -12.66
C HIS A 210 3.39 -1.21 -13.74
N LEU A 211 3.32 0.09 -13.42
CA LEU A 211 2.90 1.13 -14.36
C LEU A 211 3.84 1.24 -15.58
N LEU A 212 5.14 1.06 -15.39
CA LEU A 212 6.11 1.07 -16.48
C LEU A 212 6.00 -0.18 -17.36
N GLY A 213 5.56 -1.30 -16.79
CA GLY A 213 5.64 -2.63 -17.39
C GLY A 213 7.09 -3.10 -17.52
N GLN A 214 7.92 -2.79 -16.52
CA GLN A 214 9.37 -3.02 -16.53
C GLN A 214 9.86 -3.61 -15.20
N GLY A 215 10.89 -4.44 -15.27
CA GLY A 215 11.45 -5.15 -14.12
C GLY A 215 10.60 -6.34 -13.67
N GLU A 216 10.98 -6.91 -12.53
CA GLU A 216 10.32 -8.10 -11.96
C GLU A 216 9.57 -7.72 -10.69
N LEU A 217 8.26 -7.96 -10.65
CA LEU A 217 7.47 -7.76 -9.43
C LEU A 217 7.80 -8.84 -8.38
N LEU A 218 7.41 -8.57 -7.14
CA LEU A 218 7.39 -9.53 -6.02
C LEU A 218 6.23 -10.52 -6.12
N THR A 219 5.86 -10.92 -7.34
CA THR A 219 4.86 -11.96 -7.59
C THR A 219 5.45 -13.34 -7.34
N GLY A 220 4.74 -14.19 -6.58
CA GLY A 220 5.22 -15.55 -6.30
C GLY A 220 6.33 -15.64 -5.24
N ARG A 221 6.64 -14.54 -4.55
CA ARG A 221 7.63 -14.49 -3.47
C ARG A 221 7.23 -13.48 -2.40
N LEU A 222 7.46 -13.82 -1.15
CA LEU A 222 7.34 -12.92 -0.01
C LEU A 222 8.73 -12.40 0.34
N LEU A 223 8.95 -11.09 0.19
CA LEU A 223 10.16 -10.45 0.66
C LEU A 223 10.00 -10.18 2.17
N THR A 224 10.96 -10.66 2.95
CA THR A 224 11.08 -10.37 4.39
C THR A 224 12.32 -9.51 4.64
N TYR A 225 12.20 -8.51 5.50
CA TYR A 225 13.28 -7.61 5.93
C TYR A 225 13.34 -7.58 7.45
N ASN A 226 14.48 -7.92 8.02
CA ASN A 226 14.76 -7.74 9.45
C ASN A 226 15.72 -6.55 9.61
N ALA A 227 15.24 -5.46 10.21
CA ALA A 227 16.00 -4.23 10.40
C ALA A 227 17.13 -4.37 11.42
N LEU A 228 16.95 -5.22 12.44
CA LEU A 228 17.96 -5.42 13.48
C LEU A 228 19.22 -6.12 12.95
N ARG A 229 19.04 -7.12 12.08
CA ARG A 229 20.12 -7.92 11.49
C ARG A 229 20.49 -7.47 10.07
N MET A 230 19.80 -6.46 9.53
CA MET A 230 19.94 -6.00 8.15
C MET A 230 19.88 -7.13 7.12
N ARG A 231 18.89 -8.01 7.25
CA ARG A 231 18.72 -9.18 6.38
C ARG A 231 17.47 -9.06 5.53
N PHE A 232 17.66 -9.19 4.21
CA PHE A 232 16.58 -9.43 3.26
C PHE A 232 16.54 -10.90 2.86
N ARG A 233 15.35 -11.48 2.76
CA ARG A 233 15.15 -12.85 2.25
C ARG A 233 13.88 -12.89 1.42
N GLU A 234 13.99 -13.51 0.25
CA GLU A 234 12.82 -13.88 -0.55
C GLU A 234 12.41 -15.32 -0.22
N VAL A 235 11.14 -15.50 0.10
CA VAL A 235 10.54 -16.81 0.36
C VAL A 235 9.60 -17.13 -0.80
N PRO A 236 9.86 -18.18 -1.60
CA PRO A 236 8.97 -18.57 -2.68
C PRO A 236 7.58 -18.93 -2.16
N VAL A 237 6.54 -18.46 -2.86
CA VAL A 237 5.14 -18.70 -2.54
C VAL A 237 4.47 -19.36 -3.73
N LYS A 238 3.73 -20.43 -3.49
CA LYS A 238 2.96 -21.13 -4.52
C LYS A 238 1.48 -20.78 -4.40
N LYS A 239 0.80 -20.70 -5.54
CA LYS A 239 -0.66 -20.62 -5.57
C LYS A 239 -1.25 -21.90 -4.95
N SER A 240 -2.18 -21.74 -4.02
CA SER A 240 -2.92 -22.88 -3.45
C SER A 240 -4.17 -23.17 -4.28
N ALA A 241 -4.34 -24.43 -4.70
CA ALA A 241 -5.56 -24.88 -5.40
C ALA A 241 -6.81 -24.77 -4.51
N THR A 242 -6.63 -24.86 -3.19
CA THR A 242 -7.69 -24.74 -2.18
C THR A 242 -7.75 -23.35 -1.55
N CYS A 243 -7.12 -22.34 -2.17
CA CYS A 243 -7.23 -20.96 -1.70
C CYS A 243 -8.70 -20.54 -1.65
N PRO A 244 -9.20 -19.99 -0.52
CA PRO A 244 -10.62 -19.66 -0.38
C PRO A 244 -11.09 -18.55 -1.32
N VAL A 245 -10.19 -17.78 -1.94
CA VAL A 245 -10.53 -16.68 -2.86
C VAL A 245 -10.10 -16.95 -4.31
N CYS A 246 -8.87 -17.41 -4.54
CA CYS A 246 -8.33 -17.58 -5.89
C CYS A 246 -8.08 -19.04 -6.31
N GLY A 247 -8.55 -20.00 -5.51
CA GLY A 247 -8.48 -21.43 -5.78
C GLY A 247 -9.47 -21.90 -6.84
N GLU A 248 -9.51 -23.21 -7.06
CA GLU A 248 -10.40 -23.82 -8.06
C GLU A 248 -11.87 -23.79 -7.64
N ASN A 249 -12.13 -23.84 -6.34
CA ASN A 249 -13.47 -23.76 -5.74
C ASN A 249 -13.47 -22.70 -4.62
N PRO A 250 -13.55 -21.40 -4.93
CA PRO A 250 -13.53 -20.33 -3.93
C PRO A 250 -14.72 -20.44 -2.96
N THR A 251 -14.45 -20.28 -1.66
CA THR A 251 -15.47 -20.24 -0.60
C THR A 251 -15.80 -18.81 -0.17
N VAL A 252 -14.86 -17.88 -0.34
CA VAL A 252 -15.07 -16.44 -0.14
C VAL A 252 -15.51 -15.86 -1.48
N THR A 253 -16.81 -15.60 -1.60
CA THR A 253 -17.47 -15.13 -2.83
C THR A 253 -18.02 -13.71 -2.71
N GLU A 254 -18.03 -13.15 -1.50
CA GLU A 254 -18.48 -11.80 -1.18
C GLU A 254 -17.45 -11.12 -0.29
N LEU A 255 -17.45 -9.79 -0.32
CA LEU A 255 -16.60 -8.99 0.58
C LEU A 255 -17.25 -8.92 1.94
N VAL A 256 -16.46 -9.20 2.98
CA VAL A 256 -16.90 -9.18 4.37
C VAL A 256 -15.91 -8.40 5.23
N ASP A 257 -16.43 -7.65 6.18
CA ASP A 257 -15.62 -7.02 7.21
C ASP A 257 -15.33 -8.07 8.30
N GLU A 258 -14.09 -8.52 8.39
CA GLU A 258 -13.63 -9.53 9.36
C GLU A 258 -13.48 -8.89 10.76
N LEU A 259 -14.60 -8.44 11.35
CA LEU A 259 -14.62 -7.68 12.62
C LEU A 259 -13.99 -8.43 13.78
N ASP A 260 -14.03 -9.77 13.77
CA ASP A 260 -13.42 -10.62 14.79
C ASP A 260 -11.88 -10.63 14.72
N ALA A 261 -11.30 -10.14 13.62
CA ALA A 261 -9.86 -9.94 13.46
C ALA A 261 -9.39 -8.53 13.85
N LEU A 262 -10.29 -7.66 14.32
CA LEU A 262 -9.95 -6.34 14.87
C LEU A 262 -9.55 -6.47 16.34
N ASN A 263 -8.47 -5.79 16.72
CA ASN A 263 -8.06 -5.70 18.11
C ASN A 263 -8.90 -4.66 18.86
N VAL A 264 -8.92 -4.72 20.20
CA VAL A 264 -9.74 -3.81 21.03
C VAL A 264 -9.46 -2.33 20.73
N CYS A 265 -8.19 -1.96 20.47
CA CYS A 265 -7.83 -0.59 20.09
C CYS A 265 -8.39 -0.13 18.74
N ASP A 266 -8.66 -1.07 17.82
CA ASP A 266 -9.22 -0.76 16.50
C ASP A 266 -10.75 -0.64 16.57
N LEU A 267 -11.39 -1.40 17.48
CA LEU A 267 -12.83 -1.37 17.72
C LEU A 267 -13.33 -0.08 18.36
N GLU A 268 -12.52 0.62 19.16
CA GLU A 268 -12.89 1.91 19.75
C GLU A 268 -12.98 3.05 18.72
N LYS A 269 -12.49 2.83 17.49
CA LYS A 269 -12.47 3.81 16.40
C LYS A 269 -13.33 3.45 15.19
N ALA A 270 -13.91 2.24 15.17
CA ALA A 270 -14.73 1.69 14.09
C ALA A 270 -16.19 2.17 14.18
#